data_AF-A0A9D1MQ31-F1
#
_entry.id   AF-A0A9D1MQ31-F1
#
_cell.length_a   1.000
_cell.length_b   1.000
_cell.length_c   1.000
_cell.angle_alpha   90.00
_cell.angle_beta   90.00
_cell.angle_gamma   90.00
#
_symmetry.space_group_name_H-M   'P 1'
#
loop_
_entity.id
_entity.type
_entity.pdbx_description
1 polymer ?
#
loop_
_entity_poly.entity_id
_entity_poly.type
_entity_poly.pdbx_seq_one_letter_code
_entity_poly.pdbx_strand_id
1 'polypeptide(L)'
;TPLQHFSEQGITENQELVEELLKARLAIFTVDYVDEDNLYQCTDFLTGEHYALNLPLDQNLEVADKIFIGHCFYNNTMVMNYVRCLKIGKLAAKRLKNAFNRCFARYKIQEPTSDWQGFITRHPMMLRHLAYIHSSFIKLGGFVSETAVKDYQPLTSSTDNEDEVVHCIKQMMKSYYFSKRDIELAVRLWHDFLAGETVGASKSEIWASGVITNFIQLNAVYNYSDAKIAEMCWNVPLQSLKTAAERIKSKLGIEKHDPRYSNEEGLLLMMFSS
;
A
#
# COMPACT_ATOMS: atom_id res chain seq x y z
N THR A 1 2.67 8.95 -10.49
CA THR A 1 3.90 8.86 -9.66
C THR A 1 4.80 10.07 -9.97
N PRO A 2 5.88 10.36 -9.21
CA PRO A 2 6.83 11.42 -9.58
C PRO A 2 7.38 11.27 -11.00
N LEU A 3 7.66 10.03 -11.42
CA LEU A 3 8.10 9.73 -12.79
C LEU A 3 7.00 10.03 -13.83
N GLN A 4 5.74 9.70 -13.54
CA GLN A 4 4.62 10.05 -14.42
C GLN A 4 4.44 11.57 -14.53
N HIS A 5 4.54 12.30 -13.41
CA HIS A 5 4.52 13.76 -13.43
C HIS A 5 5.68 14.33 -14.25
N PHE A 6 6.88 13.78 -14.11
CA PHE A 6 8.04 14.15 -14.93
C PHE A 6 7.83 13.81 -16.41
N SER A 7 7.17 12.71 -16.74
CA SER A 7 6.83 12.37 -18.13
C SER A 7 5.83 13.34 -18.74
N GLU A 8 4.89 13.85 -17.95
CA GLU A 8 3.81 14.74 -18.40
C GLU A 8 4.25 16.22 -18.45
N GLN A 9 5.14 16.64 -17.53
CA GLN A 9 5.48 18.05 -17.29
C GLN A 9 6.97 18.35 -17.38
N GLY A 10 7.82 17.32 -17.37
CA GLY A 10 9.27 17.45 -17.42
C GLY A 10 9.78 17.65 -18.85
N ILE A 11 11.03 18.09 -18.94
CA ILE A 11 11.77 18.24 -20.20
C ILE A 11 12.93 17.25 -20.15
N THR A 12 13.06 16.39 -21.16
CA THR A 12 14.13 15.40 -21.28
C THR A 12 14.46 15.14 -22.75
N GLU A 13 15.73 14.93 -23.06
CA GLU A 13 16.19 14.49 -24.38
C GLU A 13 15.98 12.97 -24.57
N ASN A 14 15.69 12.23 -23.49
CA ASN A 14 15.56 10.77 -23.50
C ASN A 14 14.11 10.36 -23.19
N GLN A 15 13.16 10.76 -24.03
CA GLN A 15 11.74 10.47 -23.81
C GLN A 15 11.44 8.96 -23.81
N GLU A 16 12.08 8.21 -24.71
CA GLU A 16 11.97 6.74 -24.78
C GLU A 16 12.40 6.07 -23.47
N LEU A 17 13.47 6.56 -22.83
CA LEU A 17 13.91 6.04 -21.53
C LEU A 17 12.86 6.29 -20.44
N VAL A 18 12.21 7.45 -20.45
CA VAL A 18 11.15 7.78 -19.48
C VAL A 18 9.94 6.87 -19.69
N GLU A 19 9.55 6.64 -20.94
CA GLU A 19 8.46 5.72 -21.30
C GLU A 19 8.78 4.28 -20.87
N GLU A 20 10.02 3.82 -21.03
CA GLU A 20 10.45 2.51 -20.54
C GLU A 20 10.46 2.45 -19.01
N LEU A 21 10.97 3.48 -18.32
CA LEU A 21 10.94 3.54 -16.85
C LEU A 21 9.51 3.53 -16.29
N LEU A 22 8.54 4.08 -17.01
CA LEU A 22 7.13 4.01 -16.64
C LEU A 22 6.55 2.60 -16.74
N LYS A 23 7.11 1.74 -17.60
CA LYS A 23 6.73 0.33 -17.75
C LYS A 23 7.41 -0.58 -16.73
N ALA A 24 8.39 -0.09 -15.99
CA ALA A 24 9.10 -0.88 -15.00
C ALA A 24 8.17 -1.31 -13.86
N ARG A 25 8.06 -2.63 -13.63
CA ARG A 25 7.27 -3.20 -12.54
C ARG A 25 8.18 -3.80 -11.49
N LEU A 26 7.82 -3.68 -10.22
CA LEU A 26 8.44 -4.47 -9.16
C LEU A 26 8.13 -5.95 -9.42
N ALA A 27 9.17 -6.78 -9.45
CA ALA A 27 9.06 -8.22 -9.53
C ALA A 27 9.73 -8.84 -8.31
N ILE A 28 9.09 -9.90 -7.79
CA ILE A 28 9.66 -10.79 -6.77
C ILE A 28 9.66 -12.16 -7.43
N PHE A 29 10.80 -12.81 -7.54
CA PHE A 29 10.90 -14.04 -8.31
C PHE A 29 11.97 -14.99 -7.80
N THR A 30 11.86 -16.25 -8.20
CA THR A 30 12.90 -17.27 -8.06
C THR A 30 13.51 -17.54 -9.42
N VAL A 31 14.78 -17.94 -9.43
CA VAL A 31 15.44 -18.45 -10.63
C VAL A 31 15.36 -19.97 -10.59
N ASP A 32 14.83 -20.57 -11.65
CA ASP A 32 14.66 -22.01 -11.76
C ASP A 32 15.91 -22.66 -12.36
N TYR A 33 16.40 -22.11 -13.48
CA TYR A 33 17.65 -22.51 -14.14
C TYR A 33 18.14 -21.42 -15.10
N VAL A 34 19.35 -21.61 -15.66
CA VAL A 34 19.90 -20.80 -16.75
C VAL A 34 19.90 -21.66 -18.01
N ASP A 35 19.40 -21.12 -19.13
CA ASP A 35 19.37 -21.84 -20.41
C ASP A 35 20.67 -21.68 -21.22
N GLU A 36 20.70 -22.28 -22.41
CA GLU A 36 21.86 -22.28 -23.30
C GLU A 36 22.22 -20.87 -23.83
N ASP A 37 21.24 -19.96 -23.87
CA ASP A 37 21.41 -18.57 -24.29
C ASP A 37 21.83 -17.65 -23.14
N ASN A 38 22.18 -18.21 -21.97
CA ASN A 38 22.49 -17.50 -20.73
C ASN A 38 21.32 -16.63 -20.20
N LEU A 39 20.08 -16.97 -20.54
CA LEU A 39 18.90 -16.34 -19.96
C LEU A 39 18.49 -17.08 -18.68
N TYR A 40 18.13 -16.30 -17.67
CA TYR A 40 17.65 -16.82 -16.40
C TYR A 40 16.15 -17.10 -16.52
N GLN A 41 15.79 -18.37 -16.45
CA GLN A 41 14.40 -18.80 -16.41
C GLN A 41 13.88 -18.61 -15.00
N CYS A 42 12.88 -17.75 -14.86
CA CYS A 42 12.38 -17.27 -13.58
C CYS A 42 10.90 -17.58 -13.41
N THR A 43 10.49 -17.73 -12.15
CA THR A 43 9.09 -17.84 -11.75
C THR A 43 8.71 -16.66 -10.86
N ASP A 44 7.64 -15.94 -11.21
CA ASP A 44 7.07 -14.89 -10.38
C ASP A 44 6.60 -15.47 -9.04
N PHE A 45 7.16 -14.95 -7.95
CA PHE A 45 6.88 -15.44 -6.63
C PHE A 45 5.45 -15.15 -6.19
N LEU A 46 4.76 -14.15 -6.76
CA LEU A 46 3.40 -13.74 -6.41
C LEU A 46 2.35 -14.37 -7.33
N THR A 47 2.58 -14.40 -8.63
CA THR A 47 1.60 -14.90 -9.61
C THR A 47 1.86 -16.34 -10.03
N GLY A 48 3.11 -16.83 -9.94
CA GLY A 48 3.53 -18.11 -10.51
C GLY A 48 3.78 -18.08 -12.02
N GLU A 49 3.75 -16.90 -12.64
CA GLU A 49 4.04 -16.72 -14.06
C GLU A 49 5.52 -16.99 -14.36
N HIS A 50 5.80 -17.67 -15.46
CA HIS A 50 7.17 -17.95 -15.90
C HIS A 50 7.64 -16.91 -16.92
N TYR A 51 8.88 -16.44 -16.78
CA TYR A 51 9.52 -15.54 -17.74
C TYR A 51 11.04 -15.70 -17.75
N ALA A 52 11.66 -15.39 -18.88
CA ALA A 52 13.11 -15.30 -19.01
C ALA A 52 13.58 -13.89 -18.65
N LEU A 53 14.74 -13.75 -18.01
CA LEU A 53 15.39 -12.46 -17.75
C LEU A 53 16.88 -12.51 -18.07
N ASN A 54 17.40 -11.43 -18.62
CA ASN A 54 18.84 -11.17 -18.57
C ASN A 54 19.15 -10.47 -17.24
N LEU A 55 19.85 -11.19 -16.34
CA LEU A 55 20.18 -10.68 -15.02
C LEU A 55 21.69 -10.38 -14.93
N PRO A 56 22.09 -9.24 -14.34
CA PRO A 56 23.48 -8.92 -14.10
C PRO A 56 24.02 -9.67 -12.87
N LEU A 57 23.91 -11.01 -12.87
CA LEU A 57 24.38 -11.88 -11.79
C LEU A 57 25.71 -12.54 -12.18
N ASP A 58 26.54 -12.82 -11.19
CA ASP A 58 27.72 -13.68 -11.39
C ASP A 58 27.25 -15.09 -11.77
N GLN A 59 27.86 -15.69 -12.80
CA GLN A 59 27.57 -17.06 -13.23
C GLN A 59 27.81 -18.08 -12.11
N ASN A 60 28.66 -17.77 -11.14
CA ASN A 60 28.94 -18.61 -9.98
C ASN A 60 27.96 -18.43 -8.82
N LEU A 61 26.98 -17.51 -8.95
CA LEU A 61 26.01 -17.28 -7.90
C LEU A 61 25.08 -18.50 -7.78
N GLU A 62 25.20 -19.26 -6.69
CA GLU A 62 24.24 -20.30 -6.35
C GLU A 62 22.84 -19.68 -6.26
N VAL A 63 21.89 -20.09 -7.10
CA VAL A 63 20.53 -19.49 -7.12
C VAL A 63 19.52 -20.25 -6.27
N ALA A 64 19.88 -21.43 -5.76
CA ALA A 64 19.03 -22.24 -4.90
C ALA A 64 18.67 -21.51 -3.59
N ASP A 65 17.45 -21.72 -3.11
CA ASP A 65 16.91 -21.13 -1.88
C ASP A 65 17.08 -19.59 -1.80
N LYS A 66 16.92 -18.91 -2.94
CA LYS A 66 16.98 -17.44 -3.05
C LYS A 66 15.72 -16.87 -3.67
N ILE A 67 15.33 -15.70 -3.17
CA ILE A 67 14.34 -14.83 -3.80
C ILE A 67 15.07 -13.58 -4.29
N PHE A 68 14.71 -13.15 -5.49
CA PHE A 68 15.19 -11.92 -6.11
C PHE A 68 14.09 -10.88 -6.09
N ILE A 69 14.48 -9.63 -5.85
CA ILE A 69 13.58 -8.48 -5.89
C ILE A 69 14.23 -7.39 -6.72
N GLY A 70 13.53 -6.94 -7.76
CA GLY A 70 14.03 -5.93 -8.69
C GLY A 70 12.89 -5.25 -9.45
N HIS A 71 13.22 -4.25 -10.25
CA HIS A 71 12.29 -3.73 -11.25
C HIS A 71 12.63 -4.32 -12.61
N CYS A 72 11.65 -4.97 -13.24
CA CYS A 72 11.77 -5.56 -14.57
C CYS A 72 11.03 -4.67 -15.58
N PHE A 73 11.66 -4.42 -16.73
CA PHE A 73 11.05 -3.69 -17.85
C PHE A 73 10.23 -4.64 -18.74
N TYR A 74 9.17 -4.11 -19.33
CA TYR A 74 8.29 -4.87 -20.21
C TYR A 74 8.95 -5.10 -21.58
N ASN A 75 9.84 -6.08 -21.61
CA ASN A 75 10.34 -6.85 -22.76
C ASN A 75 11.14 -8.08 -22.29
N ASN A 76 11.10 -8.42 -20.99
CA ASN A 76 11.81 -9.56 -20.40
C ASN A 76 13.35 -9.56 -20.61
N THR A 77 13.92 -8.42 -20.99
CA THR A 77 15.34 -8.34 -21.41
C THR A 77 16.23 -7.58 -20.45
N MET A 78 15.70 -6.85 -19.47
CA MET A 78 16.55 -6.05 -18.58
C MET A 78 15.94 -5.88 -17.19
N VAL A 79 16.79 -6.06 -16.18
CA VAL A 79 16.53 -5.67 -14.80
C VAL A 79 17.47 -4.53 -14.46
N MET A 80 16.96 -3.47 -13.83
CA MET A 80 17.82 -2.38 -13.34
C MET A 80 18.89 -2.92 -12.37
N ASN A 81 20.05 -2.27 -12.31
CA ASN A 81 21.24 -2.60 -11.49
C ASN A 81 21.00 -2.89 -9.98
N TYR A 82 19.78 -2.76 -9.47
CA TYR A 82 19.41 -2.93 -8.07
C TYR A 82 18.52 -4.18 -7.87
N VAL A 83 19.06 -5.34 -8.22
CA VAL A 83 18.45 -6.63 -7.83
C VAL A 83 18.95 -6.99 -6.44
N ARG A 84 18.04 -7.09 -5.47
CA ARG A 84 18.36 -7.69 -4.18
C ARG A 84 18.18 -9.20 -4.28
N CYS A 85 19.23 -9.92 -3.88
CA CYS A 85 19.20 -11.36 -3.69
C CYS A 85 19.07 -11.65 -2.18
N LEU A 86 18.03 -12.38 -1.80
CA LEU A 86 17.75 -12.74 -0.42
C LEU A 86 17.77 -14.26 -0.27
N LYS A 87 18.66 -14.79 0.57
CA LYS A 87 18.64 -16.22 0.94
C LYS A 87 17.43 -16.47 1.83
N ILE A 88 16.61 -17.45 1.45
CA ILE A 88 15.37 -17.78 2.15
C ILE A 88 15.08 -19.27 2.05
N GLY A 89 15.02 -19.95 3.20
CA GLY A 89 14.69 -21.38 3.22
C GLY A 89 13.23 -21.65 2.82
N LYS A 90 12.95 -22.84 2.29
CA LYS A 90 11.61 -23.26 1.81
C LYS A 90 10.45 -22.94 2.75
N LEU A 91 10.63 -23.18 4.06
CA LEU A 91 9.59 -22.89 5.05
C LEU A 91 9.32 -21.38 5.21
N ALA A 92 10.38 -20.56 5.21
CA ALA A 92 10.26 -19.10 5.30
C ALA A 92 9.64 -18.52 4.02
N ALA A 93 10.01 -19.04 2.85
CA ALA A 93 9.39 -18.68 1.57
C ALA A 93 7.89 -19.01 1.56
N LYS A 94 7.48 -20.21 2.01
CA LYS A 94 6.07 -20.57 2.14
C LYS A 94 5.31 -19.62 3.07
N ARG A 95 5.91 -19.22 4.20
CA ARG A 95 5.32 -18.24 5.12
C ARG A 95 5.20 -16.85 4.48
N LEU A 96 6.20 -16.41 3.75
CA LEU A 96 6.19 -15.14 3.02
C LEU A 96 5.07 -15.11 1.97
N LYS A 97 4.96 -16.16 1.15
CA LYS A 97 3.88 -16.31 0.17
C LYS A 97 2.50 -16.24 0.82
N ASN A 98 2.33 -16.91 1.96
CA ASN A 98 1.08 -16.83 2.73
C ASN A 98 0.80 -15.42 3.25
N ALA A 99 1.83 -14.70 3.72
CA ALA A 99 1.68 -13.30 4.15
C ALA A 99 1.21 -12.42 2.99
N PHE A 100 1.84 -12.53 1.82
CA PHE A 100 1.44 -11.80 0.62
C PHE A 100 0.00 -12.12 0.19
N ASN A 101 -0.39 -13.39 0.16
CA ASN A 101 -1.77 -13.78 -0.17
C ASN A 101 -2.79 -13.16 0.79
N ARG A 102 -2.47 -13.09 2.09
CA ARG A 102 -3.37 -12.50 3.10
C ARG A 102 -3.45 -10.97 2.97
N CYS A 103 -2.33 -10.30 2.69
CA CYS A 103 -2.33 -8.86 2.40
C CYS A 103 -3.12 -8.57 1.12
N PHE A 104 -2.93 -9.37 0.08
CA PHE A 104 -3.68 -9.25 -1.18
C PHE A 104 -5.18 -9.46 -0.96
N ALA A 105 -5.59 -10.46 -0.17
CA ALA A 105 -6.99 -10.69 0.17
C ALA A 105 -7.62 -9.48 0.90
N ARG A 106 -6.89 -8.83 1.82
CA ARG A 106 -7.37 -7.58 2.44
C ARG A 106 -7.44 -6.43 1.46
N TYR A 107 -6.44 -6.27 0.60
CA TYR A 107 -6.46 -5.26 -0.45
C TYR A 107 -7.63 -5.45 -1.42
N LYS A 108 -8.02 -6.69 -1.72
CA LYS A 108 -9.22 -7.00 -2.53
C LYS A 108 -10.53 -6.55 -1.87
N ILE A 109 -10.58 -6.39 -0.55
CA ILE A 109 -11.73 -5.75 0.10
C ILE A 109 -11.73 -4.26 -0.28
N GLN A 110 -10.58 -3.59 -0.16
CA GLN A 110 -10.42 -2.16 -0.49
C GLN A 110 -10.63 -1.84 -1.98
N GLU A 111 -10.15 -2.71 -2.87
CA GLU A 111 -10.17 -2.56 -4.33
C GLU A 111 -10.63 -3.89 -4.98
N PRO A 112 -11.95 -4.18 -5.01
CA PRO A 112 -12.51 -5.47 -5.44
C PRO A 112 -12.20 -5.86 -6.87
N THR A 113 -11.93 -4.91 -7.76
CA THR A 113 -11.59 -5.16 -9.16
C THR A 113 -10.09 -5.28 -9.41
N SER A 114 -9.25 -5.01 -8.41
CA SER A 114 -7.79 -5.01 -8.59
C SER A 114 -7.20 -6.43 -8.64
N ASP A 115 -6.07 -6.58 -9.30
CA ASP A 115 -5.31 -7.82 -9.44
C ASP A 115 -3.95 -7.73 -8.72
N TRP A 116 -3.11 -8.75 -8.91
CA TRP A 116 -1.76 -8.75 -8.34
C TRP A 116 -0.92 -7.57 -8.82
N GLN A 117 -1.06 -7.15 -10.08
CA GLN A 117 -0.30 -6.04 -10.62
C GLN A 117 -0.70 -4.71 -9.96
N GLY A 118 -2.00 -4.48 -9.76
CA GLY A 118 -2.51 -3.35 -9.00
C GLY A 118 -2.02 -3.36 -7.55
N PHE A 119 -2.05 -4.53 -6.90
CA PHE A 119 -1.53 -4.70 -5.54
C PHE A 119 -0.05 -4.38 -5.42
N ILE A 120 0.78 -4.91 -6.33
CA ILE A 120 2.24 -4.69 -6.37
C ILE A 120 2.56 -3.21 -6.59
N THR A 121 1.86 -2.58 -7.53
CA THR A 121 2.02 -1.15 -7.83
C THR A 121 1.67 -0.29 -6.63
N ARG A 122 0.66 -0.70 -5.84
CA ARG A 122 0.19 0.05 -4.68
C ARG A 122 1.01 -0.19 -3.41
N HIS A 123 1.62 -1.36 -3.25
CA HIS A 123 2.33 -1.74 -2.03
C HIS A 123 3.81 -2.17 -2.23
N PRO A 124 4.62 -1.41 -2.98
CA PRO A 124 5.98 -1.82 -3.33
C PRO A 124 6.96 -1.79 -2.14
N MET A 125 6.74 -0.98 -1.11
CA MET A 125 7.57 -0.93 0.10
C MET A 125 7.22 -2.08 1.05
N MET A 126 5.94 -2.34 1.30
CA MET A 126 5.50 -3.44 2.18
C MET A 126 5.99 -4.78 1.64
N LEU A 127 5.89 -4.99 0.32
CA LEU A 127 6.41 -6.18 -0.34
C LEU A 127 7.91 -6.40 -0.09
N ARG A 128 8.72 -5.35 -0.25
CA ARG A 128 10.18 -5.39 0.00
C ARG A 128 10.50 -5.68 1.46
N HIS A 129 9.82 -5.01 2.37
CA HIS A 129 10.05 -5.17 3.81
C HIS A 129 9.71 -6.59 4.26
N LEU A 130 8.55 -7.13 3.85
CA LEU A 130 8.18 -8.49 4.21
C LEU A 130 9.15 -9.52 3.68
N ALA A 131 9.59 -9.40 2.43
CA ALA A 131 10.60 -10.31 1.89
C ALA A 131 11.90 -10.26 2.70
N TYR A 132 12.36 -9.06 3.06
CA TYR A 132 13.53 -8.87 3.91
C TYR A 132 13.37 -9.48 5.31
N ILE A 133 12.26 -9.22 6.00
CA ILE A 133 11.96 -9.74 7.33
C ILE A 133 11.93 -11.28 7.33
N HIS A 134 11.29 -11.87 6.32
CA HIS A 134 11.22 -13.33 6.20
C HIS A 134 12.58 -13.96 5.83
N SER A 135 13.44 -13.25 5.09
CA SER A 135 14.81 -13.70 4.79
C SER A 135 15.74 -13.66 6.01
N SER A 136 15.47 -12.77 6.98
CA SER A 136 16.25 -12.62 8.21
C SER A 136 15.77 -13.53 9.36
N PHE A 137 14.87 -14.47 9.09
CA PHE A 137 14.32 -15.46 10.04
C PHE A 137 13.60 -14.87 11.27
N ILE A 138 13.14 -13.61 11.20
CA ILE A 138 12.33 -13.02 12.26
C ILE A 138 10.96 -13.72 12.27
N LYS A 139 10.61 -14.34 13.40
CA LYS A 139 9.30 -14.95 13.61
C LYS A 139 8.27 -13.83 13.86
N LEU A 140 7.49 -13.50 12.84
CA LEU A 140 6.37 -12.57 12.97
C LEU A 140 5.30 -13.13 13.93
N GLY A 141 4.69 -12.24 14.72
CA GLY A 141 3.70 -12.55 15.75
C GLY A 141 2.40 -13.19 15.25
N GLY A 142 2.23 -13.24 13.93
CA GLY A 142 1.06 -13.76 13.26
C GLY A 142 0.23 -12.63 12.69
N PHE A 143 -0.36 -12.85 11.53
CA PHE A 143 -1.26 -11.90 10.91
C PHE A 143 -2.62 -12.03 11.59
N VAL A 144 -3.22 -10.91 12.02
CA VAL A 144 -4.60 -10.87 12.54
C VAL A 144 -5.56 -11.11 11.37
N SER A 145 -5.99 -12.36 11.19
CA SER A 145 -6.77 -12.80 10.01
C SER A 145 -8.15 -12.22 9.92
N GLU A 146 -8.74 -11.94 11.07
CA GLU A 146 -10.18 -11.72 11.16
C GLU A 146 -10.47 -10.23 10.99
N THR A 147 -11.38 -9.98 10.07
CA THR A 147 -12.02 -8.68 9.85
C THR A 147 -13.51 -8.95 9.74
N ALA A 148 -14.33 -8.07 10.32
CA ALA A 148 -15.77 -8.15 10.17
C ALA A 148 -16.22 -7.71 8.76
N VAL A 149 -15.35 -7.01 8.02
CA VAL A 149 -15.65 -6.44 6.71
C VAL A 149 -15.37 -7.47 5.61
N LYS A 150 -16.42 -7.92 4.90
CA LYS A 150 -16.29 -8.89 3.79
C LYS A 150 -16.90 -8.39 2.48
N ASP A 151 -18.09 -7.81 2.55
CA ASP A 151 -18.88 -7.43 1.37
C ASP A 151 -18.86 -5.92 1.13
N TYR A 152 -17.71 -5.28 1.37
CA TYR A 152 -17.56 -3.85 1.12
C TYR A 152 -17.60 -3.56 -0.38
N GLN A 153 -18.43 -2.59 -0.75
CA GLN A 153 -18.50 -2.04 -2.10
C GLN A 153 -18.02 -0.59 -2.01
N PRO A 154 -16.80 -0.28 -2.47
CA PRO A 154 -16.33 1.10 -2.50
C PRO A 154 -17.29 1.94 -3.32
N LEU A 155 -17.68 3.10 -2.80
CA LEU A 155 -18.40 4.10 -3.58
C LEU A 155 -17.57 4.41 -4.83
N THR A 156 -18.08 4.07 -6.01
CA THR A 156 -17.47 4.46 -7.28
C THR A 156 -17.31 5.97 -7.25
N SER A 157 -16.08 6.44 -7.42
CA SER A 157 -15.70 7.85 -7.46
C SER A 157 -16.41 8.56 -8.60
N SER A 158 -17.68 8.92 -8.37
CA SER A 158 -18.50 9.80 -9.18
C SER A 158 -19.40 10.57 -8.23
N THR A 159 -18.76 11.30 -7.32
CA THR A 159 -19.34 12.52 -6.77
C THR A 159 -18.22 13.54 -6.73
N ASP A 160 -18.16 14.36 -7.77
CA ASP A 160 -17.54 15.70 -7.77
C ASP A 160 -18.20 16.65 -6.74
N ASN A 161 -18.85 16.10 -5.70
CA ASN A 161 -19.20 16.87 -4.52
C ASN A 161 -17.94 17.03 -3.70
N GLU A 162 -17.04 17.90 -4.15
CA GLU A 162 -16.04 18.49 -3.27
C GLU A 162 -16.77 19.32 -2.20
N ASP A 163 -17.28 18.63 -1.18
CA ASP A 163 -17.80 19.30 -0.01
C ASP A 163 -16.65 19.93 0.80
N GLU A 164 -17.00 20.88 1.66
CA GLU A 164 -16.02 21.61 2.46
C GLU A 164 -15.21 20.68 3.39
N VAL A 165 -15.75 19.53 3.78
CA VAL A 165 -15.04 18.55 4.63
C VAL A 165 -13.92 17.90 3.83
N VAL A 166 -14.17 17.49 2.59
CA VAL A 166 -13.16 16.95 1.67
C VAL A 166 -12.05 17.98 1.44
N HIS A 167 -12.41 19.26 1.28
CA HIS A 167 -11.42 20.33 1.16
C HIS A 167 -10.53 20.43 2.41
N CYS A 168 -11.14 20.45 3.59
CA CYS A 168 -10.42 20.47 4.87
C CYS A 168 -9.49 19.26 5.02
N ILE A 169 -9.96 18.03 4.74
CA ILE A 169 -9.16 16.80 4.81
C ILE A 169 -7.92 16.94 3.93
N LYS A 170 -8.10 17.33 2.65
CA LYS A 170 -7.01 17.50 1.69
C LYS A 170 -6.00 18.54 2.17
N GLN A 171 -6.45 19.69 2.66
CA GLN A 171 -5.55 20.76 3.12
C GLN A 171 -4.76 20.37 4.37
N MET A 172 -5.44 19.83 5.38
CA MET A 172 -4.83 19.43 6.66
C MET A 172 -3.81 18.31 6.44
N MET A 173 -4.17 17.25 5.73
CA MET A 173 -3.26 16.10 5.52
C MET A 173 -2.06 16.45 4.62
N LYS A 174 -2.25 17.26 3.55
CA LYS A 174 -1.13 17.72 2.71
C LYS A 174 -0.10 18.51 3.51
N SER A 175 -0.55 19.37 4.42
CA SER A 175 0.32 20.21 5.26
C SER A 175 1.23 19.41 6.19
N TYR A 176 0.86 18.15 6.46
CA TYR A 176 1.63 17.21 7.30
C TYR A 176 2.23 16.05 6.48
N TYR A 177 2.41 16.24 5.17
CA TYR A 177 3.11 15.31 4.27
C TYR A 177 2.51 13.89 4.16
N PHE A 178 1.21 13.73 4.44
CA PHE A 178 0.53 12.48 4.13
C PHE A 178 0.57 12.22 2.62
N SER A 179 0.67 10.95 2.23
CA SER A 179 0.74 10.60 0.82
C SER A 179 -0.58 10.90 0.12
N LYS A 180 -0.55 11.04 -1.22
CA LYS A 180 -1.77 11.16 -2.03
C LYS A 180 -2.76 10.02 -1.73
N ARG A 181 -2.26 8.80 -1.55
CA ARG A 181 -3.10 7.63 -1.25
C ARG A 181 -3.74 7.71 0.12
N ASP A 182 -3.02 8.17 1.14
CA ASP A 182 -3.59 8.35 2.49
C ASP A 182 -4.76 9.34 2.46
N ILE A 183 -4.60 10.43 1.72
CA ILE A 183 -5.66 11.44 1.54
C ILE A 183 -6.86 10.83 0.81
N GLU A 184 -6.65 10.05 -0.25
CA GLU A 184 -7.73 9.36 -0.97
C GLU A 184 -8.49 8.39 -0.05
N LEU A 185 -7.79 7.64 0.80
CA LEU A 185 -8.40 6.72 1.77
C LEU A 185 -9.18 7.46 2.86
N ALA A 186 -8.67 8.59 3.36
CA ALA A 186 -9.38 9.44 4.32
C ALA A 186 -10.65 10.05 3.71
N VAL A 187 -10.58 10.52 2.46
CA VAL A 187 -11.76 11.02 1.73
C VAL A 187 -12.78 9.90 1.48
N ARG A 188 -12.33 8.68 1.15
CA ARG A 188 -13.21 7.52 1.01
C ARG A 188 -13.93 7.20 2.33
N LEU A 189 -13.22 7.23 3.45
CA LEU A 189 -13.80 7.06 4.78
C LEU A 189 -14.91 8.08 5.04
N TRP A 190 -14.69 9.35 4.68
CA TRP A 190 -15.71 10.39 4.77
C TRP A 190 -16.96 10.09 3.93
N HIS A 191 -16.78 9.70 2.66
CA HIS A 191 -17.90 9.40 1.78
C HIS A 191 -18.70 8.18 2.25
N ASP A 192 -18.03 7.13 2.73
CA ASP A 192 -18.70 5.96 3.29
C ASP A 192 -19.54 6.33 4.52
N PHE A 193 -19.05 7.26 5.35
CA PHE A 193 -19.80 7.77 6.49
C PHE A 193 -21.05 8.54 6.04
N LEU A 194 -20.91 9.44 5.06
CA LEU A 194 -22.02 10.21 4.50
C LEU A 194 -23.10 9.35 3.84
N ALA A 195 -22.72 8.25 3.20
CA ALA A 195 -23.70 7.35 2.56
C ALA A 195 -24.71 6.75 3.55
N GLY A 196 -24.34 6.64 4.83
CA GLY A 196 -25.20 6.08 5.88
C GLY A 196 -25.79 7.11 6.83
N GLU A 197 -25.42 8.40 6.76
CA GLU A 197 -25.66 9.36 7.83
C GLU A 197 -25.98 10.76 7.30
N THR A 198 -26.87 11.48 7.99
CA THR A 198 -27.06 12.91 7.76
C THR A 198 -26.22 13.73 8.74
N VAL A 199 -25.42 14.60 8.17
CA VAL A 199 -24.54 15.48 8.94
C VAL A 199 -25.27 16.78 9.25
N GLY A 200 -25.37 17.12 10.54
CA GLY A 200 -25.97 18.38 11.00
C GLY A 200 -25.04 19.58 10.78
N ALA A 201 -25.47 20.77 11.25
CA ALA A 201 -24.78 22.06 11.07
C ALA A 201 -23.43 22.24 11.79
N SER A 202 -22.71 21.14 12.09
CA SER A 202 -21.36 21.20 12.65
C SER A 202 -20.35 21.66 11.60
N LYS A 203 -19.33 22.42 12.02
CA LYS A 203 -18.32 22.97 11.12
C LYS A 203 -17.53 21.87 10.40
N SER A 204 -17.14 22.14 9.15
CA SER A 204 -16.48 21.19 8.26
C SER A 204 -15.13 20.68 8.81
N GLU A 205 -14.39 21.52 9.53
CA GLU A 205 -13.13 21.18 10.20
C GLU A 205 -13.30 20.12 11.29
N ILE A 206 -14.44 20.13 11.99
CA ILE A 206 -14.73 19.16 13.05
C ILE A 206 -14.87 17.76 12.45
N TRP A 207 -15.61 17.63 11.35
CA TRP A 207 -15.76 16.37 10.65
C TRP A 207 -14.44 15.90 10.03
N ALA A 208 -13.71 16.80 9.39
CA ALA A 208 -12.39 16.50 8.85
C ALA A 208 -11.45 15.98 9.95
N SER A 209 -11.46 16.61 11.13
CA SER A 209 -10.65 16.15 12.27
C SER A 209 -11.05 14.75 12.76
N GLY A 210 -12.35 14.42 12.76
CA GLY A 210 -12.84 13.10 13.12
C GLY A 210 -12.42 12.02 12.13
N VAL A 211 -12.43 12.33 10.83
CA VAL A 211 -11.94 11.46 9.76
C VAL A 211 -10.44 11.21 9.89
N ILE A 212 -9.65 12.28 10.02
CA ILE A 212 -8.19 12.22 10.17
C ILE A 212 -7.81 11.43 11.42
N THR A 213 -8.53 11.63 12.53
CA THR A 213 -8.33 10.89 13.77
C THR A 213 -8.53 9.38 13.57
N ASN A 214 -9.64 8.98 12.96
CA ASN A 214 -9.90 7.57 12.67
C ASN A 214 -8.84 6.98 11.73
N PHE A 215 -8.49 7.69 10.66
CA PHE A 215 -7.49 7.26 9.70
C PHE A 215 -6.11 7.04 10.35
N ILE A 216 -5.68 7.95 11.23
CA ILE A 216 -4.43 7.81 11.97
C ILE A 216 -4.49 6.61 12.92
N GLN A 217 -5.55 6.50 13.72
CA GLN A 217 -5.69 5.47 14.75
C GLN A 217 -5.81 4.06 14.15
N LEU A 218 -6.56 3.89 13.05
CA LEU A 218 -6.75 2.58 12.43
C LEU A 218 -5.44 2.05 11.80
N ASN A 219 -4.60 2.92 11.25
CA ASN A 219 -3.33 2.52 10.64
C ASN A 219 -2.26 2.23 11.70
N ALA A 220 -2.31 2.90 12.86
CA ALA A 220 -1.37 2.73 13.97
C ALA A 220 0.12 3.00 13.61
N VAL A 221 0.37 3.73 12.53
CA VAL A 221 1.72 4.10 12.04
C VAL A 221 2.16 5.45 12.61
N TYR A 222 1.20 6.33 12.86
CA TYR A 222 1.46 7.69 13.29
C TYR A 222 1.39 7.80 14.81
N ASN A 223 2.42 8.38 15.41
CA ASN A 223 2.50 8.62 16.86
C ASN A 223 1.88 9.96 17.27
N TYR A 224 0.81 10.38 16.60
CA TYR A 224 0.14 11.64 16.89
C TYR A 224 -0.82 11.46 18.08
N SER A 225 -0.66 12.31 19.09
CA SER A 225 -1.63 12.44 20.17
C SER A 225 -2.87 13.19 19.69
N ASP A 226 -4.00 13.06 20.40
CA ASP A 226 -5.22 13.83 20.09
C ASP A 226 -4.95 15.35 20.06
N ALA A 227 -4.07 15.85 20.94
CA ALA A 227 -3.63 17.24 20.96
C ALA A 227 -2.91 17.63 19.67
N LYS A 228 -2.04 16.75 19.15
CA LYS A 228 -1.36 17.00 17.89
C LYS A 228 -2.34 16.98 16.72
N ILE A 229 -3.31 16.06 16.71
CA ILE A 229 -4.32 15.99 15.65
C ILE A 229 -5.23 17.23 15.68
N ALA A 230 -5.60 17.72 16.86
CA ALA A 230 -6.33 18.98 17.00
C ALA A 230 -5.53 20.17 16.43
N GLU A 231 -4.24 20.27 16.74
CA GLU A 231 -3.34 21.29 16.17
C GLU A 231 -3.29 21.20 14.64
N MET A 232 -3.14 19.98 14.09
CA MET A 232 -3.16 19.71 12.65
C MET A 232 -4.45 20.18 11.97
N CYS A 233 -5.57 20.08 12.70
CA CYS A 233 -6.90 20.43 12.23
C CYS A 233 -7.31 21.85 12.69
N TRP A 234 -6.38 22.82 12.62
CA TRP A 234 -6.62 24.23 12.96
C TRP A 234 -7.15 24.48 14.37
N ASN A 235 -6.64 23.72 15.34
CA ASN A 235 -6.99 23.81 16.76
C ASN A 235 -8.48 23.56 17.05
N VAL A 236 -9.10 22.61 16.34
CA VAL A 236 -10.45 22.13 16.67
C VAL A 236 -10.50 21.68 18.15
N PRO A 237 -11.55 22.05 18.92
CA PRO A 237 -11.67 21.62 20.31
C PRO A 237 -11.62 20.10 20.45
N LEU A 238 -10.77 19.61 21.37
CA LEU A 238 -10.54 18.17 21.58
C LEU A 238 -11.83 17.38 21.80
N GLN A 239 -12.79 17.95 22.51
CA GLN A 239 -14.07 17.30 22.76
C GLN A 239 -14.87 17.11 21.45
N SER A 240 -14.91 18.14 20.60
CA SER A 240 -15.59 18.09 19.30
C SER A 240 -14.94 17.08 18.36
N LEU A 241 -13.60 17.07 18.32
CA LEU A 241 -12.81 16.09 17.56
C LEU A 241 -13.14 14.66 18.01
N LYS A 242 -13.12 14.40 19.32
CA LYS A 242 -13.42 13.06 19.89
C LYS A 242 -14.84 12.64 19.59
N THR A 243 -15.82 13.53 19.75
CA THR A 243 -17.22 13.23 19.45
C THR A 243 -17.43 12.92 17.97
N ALA A 244 -16.82 13.68 17.06
CA ALA A 244 -16.89 13.41 15.63
C ALA A 244 -16.21 12.08 15.27
N ALA A 245 -15.00 11.84 15.80
CA ALA A 245 -14.27 10.61 15.59
C ALA A 245 -15.05 9.38 16.05
N GLU A 246 -15.62 9.43 17.26
CA GLU A 246 -16.40 8.31 17.81
C GLU A 246 -17.67 8.05 17.00
N ARG A 247 -18.37 9.11 16.57
CA ARG A 247 -19.56 8.95 15.72
C ARG A 247 -19.24 8.28 14.39
N ILE A 248 -18.14 8.70 13.74
CA ILE A 248 -17.68 8.07 12.49
C ILE A 248 -17.28 6.62 12.72
N LYS A 249 -16.48 6.36 13.75
CA LYS A 249 -15.99 5.03 14.13
C LYS A 249 -17.14 4.06 14.37
N SER A 250 -18.08 4.45 15.23
CA SER A 250 -19.25 3.66 15.62
C SER A 250 -20.17 3.41 14.42
N LYS A 251 -20.40 4.42 13.58
CA LYS A 251 -21.26 4.28 12.40
C LYS A 251 -20.71 3.31 11.36
N LEU A 252 -19.40 3.42 11.08
CA LEU A 252 -18.74 2.61 10.08
C LEU A 252 -18.25 1.26 10.63
N GLY A 253 -18.27 1.07 11.95
CA GLY A 253 -17.69 -0.11 12.60
C GLY A 253 -16.19 -0.22 12.35
N ILE A 254 -15.44 0.89 12.44
CA ILE A 254 -14.01 0.92 12.12
C ILE A 254 -13.24 0.07 13.14
N GLU A 255 -12.54 -0.94 12.62
CA GLU A 255 -11.63 -1.79 13.38
C GLU A 255 -10.16 -1.35 13.25
N LYS A 256 -9.28 -1.86 14.11
CA LYS A 256 -7.84 -1.64 13.96
C LYS A 256 -7.36 -2.34 12.68
N HIS A 257 -6.58 -1.64 11.86
CA HIS A 257 -6.16 -2.10 10.52
C HIS A 257 -7.35 -2.45 9.60
N ASP A 258 -8.43 -1.66 9.68
CA ASP A 258 -9.62 -1.83 8.84
C ASP A 258 -9.23 -1.90 7.35
N PRO A 259 -9.58 -2.98 6.64
CA PRO A 259 -9.13 -3.19 5.26
C PRO A 259 -9.63 -2.10 4.30
N ARG A 260 -10.75 -1.44 4.58
CA ARG A 260 -11.31 -0.39 3.71
C ARG A 260 -10.41 0.84 3.61
N TYR A 261 -9.70 1.15 4.70
CA TYR A 261 -8.97 2.41 4.86
C TYR A 261 -7.50 2.23 5.25
N SER A 262 -7.01 0.99 5.33
CA SER A 262 -5.61 0.71 5.65
C SER A 262 -4.69 1.14 4.52
N ASN A 263 -3.61 1.81 4.88
CA ASN A 263 -2.52 2.19 3.98
C ASN A 263 -1.41 1.12 3.99
N GLU A 264 -0.34 1.39 3.24
CA GLU A 264 0.76 0.43 3.05
C GLU A 264 1.48 0.09 4.36
N GLU A 265 1.76 1.09 5.17
CA GLU A 265 2.41 0.94 6.47
C GLU A 265 1.48 0.27 7.49
N GLY A 266 0.18 0.55 7.45
CA GLY A 266 -0.83 -0.10 8.27
C GLY A 266 -0.91 -1.60 7.98
N LEU A 267 -0.89 -2.00 6.70
CA LEU A 267 -0.80 -3.41 6.31
C LEU A 267 0.51 -4.08 6.79
N LEU A 268 1.61 -3.34 6.77
CA LEU A 268 2.90 -3.84 7.28
C LEU A 268 2.86 -4.02 8.80
N LEU A 269 2.38 -3.03 9.57
CA LEU A 269 2.32 -3.08 11.02
C LEU A 269 1.35 -4.15 11.54
N MET A 270 0.28 -4.43 10.80
CA MET A 270 -0.64 -5.54 11.09
C MET A 270 0.09 -6.89 11.23
N MET A 271 1.24 -7.06 10.57
CA MET A 271 2.06 -8.28 10.63
C MET A 271 2.84 -8.42 11.95
N PHE A 272 2.98 -7.33 12.69
CA PHE A 272 3.69 -7.24 13.96
C PHE A 272 2.77 -7.12 15.17
N SER A 273 1.52 -6.71 14.96
CA SER A 273 0.50 -6.71 16.01
C SER A 273 0.15 -8.14 16.41
N SER A 274 0.64 -8.55 17.58
CA SER A 274 0.28 -9.78 18.29
C SER A 274 -0.43 -9.40 19.57
#